data_AF-A0A1J4ZYU7-F1
#
_entry.id   AF-A0A1J4ZYU7-F1
#
_cell.length_a   1.000
_cell.length_b   1.000
_cell.length_c   1.000
_cell.angle_alpha   90.00
_cell.angle_beta   90.00
_cell.angle_gamma   90.00
#
_symmetry.space_group_name_H-M   'P 1'
#
loop_
_entity.id
_entity.type
_entity.pdbx_description
1 polymer ?
#
loop_
_entity_poly.entity_id
_entity_poly.type
_entity_poly.pdbx_seq_one_letter_code
_entity_poly.pdbx_strand_id
1 'polypeptide(L)'
;MSDLLTHWAVMDDCRRLMPFVAGIAPEFGESLNRHHYLARLGSNTRTEGHWIPPILRWTRQHWDDPAMHPEAEIKLAFCVAGLAHTACDVEMKQLRIKTVLAEENSPDPTPDDVERLVYAYHDTHVFRKVYRDGAEEPFNTFMMADIQTGAGQKLEKMAKALFQLAMMGTRTMVQDERELDRDFLEGFVQDTARRALASPDAVRRIIGSRGLCRQSIYDWLREHRQRGGDGPDWDTIKAMVMPDMTDAKTRLDNLLLNELRLYVDHQRLVRVYHQPDPAKMALYGIETEFYDADDPAIRAARAVQDGEAPPVDEIRAAVQPGANRSYYGRALETAMEYQRQGTVYWLGKSQTIETPNLGEGKALQFRHRHDTEADRLVETRF
;
A
#
# COMPACT_ATOMS: atom_id res chain seq x y z
N MET A 1 4.51 5.71 4.24
CA MET A 1 3.37 4.95 3.68
C MET A 1 3.17 5.43 2.27
N SER A 2 2.68 4.58 1.37
CA SER A 2 2.22 5.05 0.06
C SER A 2 0.91 5.85 0.22
N ASP A 3 0.59 6.62 -0.80
CA ASP A 3 -0.67 7.36 -1.01
C ASP A 3 -1.88 6.41 -1.09
N LEU A 4 -2.76 6.43 -0.09
CA LEU A 4 -3.83 5.45 0.08
C LEU A 4 -4.92 5.60 -0.99
N LEU A 5 -5.36 6.84 -1.22
CA LEU A 5 -6.46 7.13 -2.13
C LEU A 5 -6.04 6.97 -3.58
N THR A 6 -4.80 7.32 -3.93
CA THR A 6 -4.28 7.10 -5.28
C THR A 6 -4.35 5.62 -5.65
N HIS A 7 -3.91 4.72 -4.74
CA HIS A 7 -3.94 3.29 -4.99
C HIS A 7 -5.37 2.75 -5.13
N TRP A 8 -6.32 3.20 -4.30
CA TRP A 8 -7.74 2.86 -4.46
C TRP A 8 -8.29 3.38 -5.78
N ALA A 9 -7.96 4.61 -6.15
CA ALA A 9 -8.46 5.25 -7.35
C ALA A 9 -7.99 4.49 -8.60
N VAL A 10 -6.70 4.17 -8.68
CA VAL A 10 -6.14 3.38 -9.79
C VAL A 10 -6.83 2.02 -9.87
N MET A 11 -7.02 1.32 -8.74
CA MET A 11 -7.72 0.04 -8.71
C MET A 11 -9.19 0.17 -9.14
N ASP A 12 -9.92 1.18 -8.64
CA ASP A 12 -11.32 1.41 -8.98
C ASP A 12 -11.49 1.75 -10.47
N ASP A 13 -10.58 2.53 -11.07
CA ASP A 13 -10.58 2.81 -12.51
C ASP A 13 -10.16 1.59 -13.33
N CYS A 14 -9.22 0.77 -12.86
CA CYS A 14 -8.92 -0.52 -13.46
C CYS A 14 -10.17 -1.41 -13.51
N ARG A 15 -10.93 -1.49 -12.42
CA ARG A 15 -12.19 -2.25 -12.35
C ARG A 15 -13.21 -1.74 -13.38
N ARG A 16 -13.31 -0.43 -13.61
CA ARG A 16 -14.19 0.17 -14.63
C ARG A 16 -13.77 -0.20 -16.05
N LEU A 17 -12.47 -0.19 -16.33
CA LEU A 17 -11.93 -0.44 -17.68
C LEU A 17 -11.85 -1.93 -18.04
N MET A 18 -11.59 -2.79 -17.05
CA MET A 18 -11.28 -4.21 -17.24
C MET A 18 -12.28 -5.00 -18.12
N PRO A 19 -13.61 -4.82 -18.00
CA PRO A 19 -14.58 -5.54 -18.84
C PRO A 19 -14.41 -5.33 -20.35
N PHE A 20 -13.71 -4.28 -20.76
CA PHE A 20 -13.54 -3.89 -22.17
C PHE A 20 -12.17 -4.26 -22.74
N VAL A 21 -11.24 -4.68 -21.88
CA VAL A 21 -9.84 -4.94 -22.27
C VAL A 21 -9.67 -6.42 -22.61
N ALA A 22 -9.31 -6.69 -23.87
CA ALA A 22 -9.06 -8.06 -24.33
C ALA A 22 -7.84 -8.67 -23.62
N GLY A 23 -7.89 -9.99 -23.44
CA GLY A 23 -6.80 -10.76 -22.83
C GLY A 23 -6.79 -10.78 -21.30
N ILE A 24 -7.75 -10.12 -20.65
CA ILE A 24 -7.99 -10.25 -19.21
C ILE A 24 -9.12 -11.27 -18.99
N ALA A 25 -8.94 -12.18 -18.05
CA ALA A 25 -9.95 -13.16 -17.64
C ALA A 25 -11.20 -12.43 -17.10
N PRO A 26 -12.42 -12.76 -17.58
CA PRO A 26 -13.67 -12.19 -17.04
C PRO A 26 -13.77 -12.33 -15.51
N GLU A 27 -13.28 -13.44 -14.97
CA GLU A 27 -13.26 -13.76 -13.55
C GLU A 27 -12.54 -12.70 -12.71
N PHE A 28 -11.53 -12.02 -13.27
CA PHE A 28 -10.82 -10.94 -12.58
C PHE A 28 -11.75 -9.74 -12.36
N GLY A 29 -12.48 -9.35 -13.41
CA GLY A 29 -13.42 -8.23 -13.36
C GLY A 29 -14.65 -8.54 -12.50
N GLU A 30 -15.18 -9.76 -12.61
CA GLU A 30 -16.30 -10.24 -11.79
C GLU A 30 -15.96 -10.26 -10.30
N SER A 31 -14.81 -10.84 -9.95
CA SER A 31 -14.35 -10.93 -8.56
C SER A 31 -14.11 -9.54 -7.95
N LEU A 32 -13.47 -8.62 -8.70
CA LEU A 32 -13.28 -7.23 -8.27
C LEU A 32 -14.60 -6.49 -8.03
N ASN A 33 -15.60 -6.71 -8.89
CA ASN A 33 -16.91 -6.08 -8.76
C ASN A 33 -17.67 -6.61 -7.53
N ARG A 34 -17.63 -7.92 -7.30
CA ARG A 34 -18.35 -8.56 -6.18
C ARG A 34 -17.69 -8.30 -4.83
N HIS A 35 -16.36 -8.33 -4.78
CA HIS A 35 -15.55 -8.21 -3.56
C HIS A 35 -14.75 -6.91 -3.51
N HIS A 36 -15.32 -5.84 -4.07
CA HIS A 36 -14.74 -4.51 -4.17
C HIS A 36 -14.06 -3.99 -2.89
N TYR A 37 -14.72 -4.16 -1.74
CA TYR A 37 -14.15 -3.71 -0.47
C TYR A 37 -12.85 -4.44 -0.10
N LEU A 38 -12.76 -5.75 -0.38
CA LEU A 38 -11.57 -6.55 -0.14
C LEU A 38 -10.49 -6.28 -1.19
N ALA A 39 -10.89 -5.98 -2.44
CA ALA A 39 -9.98 -5.51 -3.47
C ALA A 39 -9.22 -4.25 -3.02
N ARG A 40 -9.88 -3.28 -2.38
CA ARG A 40 -9.23 -2.08 -1.82
C ARG A 40 -8.15 -2.39 -0.77
N LEU A 41 -8.31 -3.48 -0.02
CA LEU A 41 -7.28 -3.96 0.90
C LEU A 41 -6.08 -4.54 0.12
N GLY A 42 -6.35 -5.34 -0.91
CA GLY A 42 -5.33 -5.87 -1.81
C GLY A 42 -4.53 -4.76 -2.48
N SER A 43 -5.19 -3.68 -2.92
CA SER A 43 -4.53 -2.54 -3.55
C SER A 43 -3.67 -1.69 -2.59
N ASN A 44 -3.61 -2.00 -1.30
CA ASN A 44 -2.73 -1.33 -0.32
C ASN A 44 -1.79 -2.29 0.41
N THR A 45 -1.88 -3.58 0.09
CA THR A 45 -1.06 -4.58 0.75
C THR A 45 0.30 -4.65 0.05
N ARG A 46 1.34 -4.36 0.81
CA ARG A 46 2.74 -4.40 0.35
C ARG A 46 3.22 -5.83 0.16
N THR A 47 4.42 -5.98 -0.40
CA THR A 47 5.11 -7.28 -0.58
C THR A 47 4.35 -8.21 -1.52
N GLU A 48 3.61 -7.62 -2.45
CA GLU A 48 2.82 -8.21 -3.52
C GLU A 48 3.52 -9.37 -4.24
N GLY A 49 4.82 -9.26 -4.52
CA GLY A 49 5.59 -10.32 -5.15
C GLY A 49 5.69 -11.62 -4.34
N HIS A 50 5.40 -11.58 -3.03
CA HIS A 50 5.46 -12.76 -2.16
C HIS A 50 4.12 -13.50 -2.07
N TRP A 51 3.00 -12.79 -2.26
CA TRP A 51 1.68 -13.35 -2.02
C TRP A 51 0.81 -13.44 -3.28
N ILE A 52 1.01 -12.60 -4.31
CA ILE A 52 0.21 -12.67 -5.55
C ILE A 52 0.39 -14.02 -6.26
N PRO A 53 1.61 -14.49 -6.62
CA PRO A 53 1.76 -15.76 -7.34
C PRO A 53 1.18 -16.99 -6.60
N PRO A 54 1.47 -17.24 -5.30
CA PRO A 54 0.92 -18.40 -4.62
C PRO A 54 -0.60 -18.34 -4.48
N ILE A 55 -1.20 -17.17 -4.25
CA ILE A 55 -2.65 -17.05 -4.16
C ILE A 55 -3.32 -17.20 -5.54
N LEU A 56 -2.78 -16.63 -6.61
CA LEU A 56 -3.31 -16.87 -7.96
C LEU A 56 -3.26 -18.36 -8.34
N ARG A 57 -2.19 -19.07 -7.96
CA ARG A 57 -2.11 -20.52 -8.16
C ARG A 57 -3.15 -21.27 -7.35
N TRP A 58 -3.31 -20.91 -6.07
CA TRP A 58 -4.30 -21.53 -5.19
C TRP A 58 -5.73 -21.30 -5.70
N THR A 59 -6.08 -20.07 -6.06
CA THR A 59 -7.42 -19.72 -6.58
C THR A 59 -7.73 -20.49 -7.87
N ARG A 60 -6.77 -20.63 -8.79
CA ARG A 60 -6.91 -21.48 -9.99
C ARG A 60 -7.25 -22.93 -9.64
N GLN A 61 -6.57 -23.52 -8.66
CA GLN A 61 -6.77 -24.92 -8.27
C GLN A 61 -8.15 -25.18 -7.64
N HIS A 62 -8.74 -24.16 -7.03
CA HIS A 62 -9.99 -24.26 -6.28
C HIS A 62 -11.16 -23.54 -6.95
N TRP A 63 -10.97 -23.05 -8.19
CA TRP A 63 -11.98 -22.24 -8.88
C TRP A 63 -13.25 -23.05 -9.20
N ASP A 64 -13.08 -24.29 -9.64
CA ASP A 64 -14.19 -25.16 -10.05
C ASP A 64 -14.77 -25.99 -8.89
N ASP A 65 -14.22 -25.87 -7.67
CA ASP A 65 -14.76 -26.52 -6.47
C ASP A 65 -15.85 -25.64 -5.85
N PRO A 66 -17.13 -26.04 -5.87
CA PRO A 66 -18.22 -25.22 -5.33
C PRO A 66 -18.09 -24.87 -3.85
N ALA A 67 -17.42 -25.71 -3.05
CA ALA A 67 -17.22 -25.47 -1.63
C ALA A 67 -16.17 -24.38 -1.38
N MET A 68 -15.15 -24.31 -2.25
CA MET A 68 -14.01 -23.40 -2.10
C MET A 68 -14.13 -22.15 -2.98
N HIS A 69 -14.98 -22.16 -4.00
CA HIS A 69 -15.17 -21.06 -4.95
C HIS A 69 -15.43 -19.70 -4.27
N PRO A 70 -16.29 -19.58 -3.23
CA PRO A 70 -16.49 -18.29 -2.57
C PRO A 70 -15.21 -17.70 -1.97
N GLU A 71 -14.34 -18.54 -1.38
CA GLU A 71 -13.06 -18.11 -0.83
C GLU A 71 -12.05 -17.81 -1.95
N ALA A 72 -12.04 -18.63 -3.01
CA ALA A 72 -11.21 -18.41 -4.19
C ALA A 72 -11.51 -17.08 -4.86
N GLU A 73 -12.78 -16.72 -4.97
CA GLU A 73 -13.21 -15.44 -5.54
C GLU A 73 -12.73 -14.24 -4.72
N ILE A 74 -12.87 -14.31 -3.39
CA ILE A 74 -12.38 -13.26 -2.47
C ILE A 74 -10.86 -13.07 -2.62
N LYS A 75 -10.11 -14.18 -2.57
CA LYS A 75 -8.65 -14.17 -2.71
C LYS A 75 -8.22 -13.70 -4.09
N LEU A 76 -8.99 -14.01 -5.13
CA LEU A 76 -8.74 -13.55 -6.49
C LEU A 76 -8.91 -12.03 -6.56
N ALA A 77 -10.02 -11.47 -6.07
CA ALA A 77 -10.24 -10.02 -6.02
C ALA A 77 -9.10 -9.29 -5.30
N PHE A 78 -8.63 -9.82 -4.17
CA PHE A 78 -7.49 -9.30 -3.42
C PHE A 78 -6.20 -9.27 -4.26
N CYS A 79 -5.90 -10.35 -4.99
CA CYS A 79 -4.71 -10.44 -5.86
C CYS A 79 -4.76 -9.57 -7.10
N VAL A 80 -5.90 -9.54 -7.77
CA VAL A 80 -6.11 -8.68 -8.93
C VAL A 80 -5.90 -7.22 -8.53
N ALA A 81 -6.39 -6.81 -7.36
CA ALA A 81 -6.13 -5.47 -6.84
C ALA A 81 -4.66 -5.24 -6.45
N GLY A 82 -3.96 -6.26 -5.95
CA GLY A 82 -2.52 -6.23 -5.72
C GLY A 82 -1.71 -5.99 -6.99
N LEU A 83 -2.13 -6.50 -8.13
CA LEU A 83 -1.48 -6.20 -9.43
C LEU A 83 -1.60 -4.71 -9.78
N ALA A 84 -2.76 -4.10 -9.53
CA ALA A 84 -2.96 -2.66 -9.71
C ALA A 84 -2.11 -1.82 -8.73
N HIS A 85 -1.93 -2.30 -7.49
CA HIS A 85 -0.99 -1.69 -6.53
C HIS A 85 0.42 -1.63 -7.12
N THR A 86 0.95 -2.76 -7.58
CA THR A 86 2.30 -2.83 -8.14
C THR A 86 2.50 -1.81 -9.26
N ALA A 87 1.52 -1.72 -10.17
CA ALA A 87 1.57 -0.80 -11.30
C ALA A 87 1.58 0.67 -10.83
N CYS A 88 0.68 1.01 -9.89
CA CYS A 88 0.63 2.34 -9.28
C CYS A 88 1.98 2.69 -8.65
N ASP A 89 2.55 1.77 -7.86
CA ASP A 89 3.82 1.98 -7.18
C ASP A 89 4.97 2.17 -8.18
N VAL A 90 5.02 1.40 -9.27
CA VAL A 90 6.05 1.52 -10.31
C VAL A 90 6.07 2.93 -10.91
N GLU A 91 4.90 3.44 -11.29
CA GLU A 91 4.80 4.76 -11.94
C GLU A 91 4.98 5.90 -10.93
N MET A 92 4.23 5.88 -9.82
CA MET A 92 4.22 6.99 -8.86
C MET A 92 5.54 7.16 -8.11
N LYS A 93 6.32 6.08 -7.91
CA LYS A 93 7.66 6.18 -7.32
C LYS A 93 8.59 7.07 -8.14
N GLN A 94 8.49 7.06 -9.47
CA GLN A 94 9.34 7.87 -10.34
C GLN A 94 9.03 9.36 -10.20
N LEU A 95 7.74 9.73 -10.23
CA LEU A 95 7.29 11.09 -9.99
C LEU A 95 7.75 11.57 -8.62
N ARG A 96 7.53 10.75 -7.59
CA ARG A 96 7.93 11.10 -6.22
C ARG A 96 9.42 11.36 -6.10
N ILE A 97 10.28 10.50 -6.66
CA ILE A 97 11.73 10.70 -6.61
C ILE A 97 12.09 12.05 -7.24
N LYS A 98 11.52 12.38 -8.40
CA LYS A 98 11.72 13.68 -9.06
C LYS A 98 11.28 14.84 -8.16
N THR A 99 10.10 14.74 -7.54
CA THR A 99 9.52 15.81 -6.72
C THR A 99 10.28 16.03 -5.41
N VAL A 100 10.66 14.96 -4.71
CA VAL A 100 11.43 15.03 -3.47
C VAL A 100 12.78 15.71 -3.74
N LEU A 101 13.48 15.31 -4.81
CA LEU A 101 14.76 15.92 -5.19
C LEU A 101 14.64 17.41 -5.54
N ALA A 102 13.49 17.84 -6.08
CA ALA A 102 13.25 19.25 -6.35
C ALA A 102 13.07 20.07 -5.06
N GLU A 103 12.42 19.50 -4.03
CA GLU A 103 12.13 20.16 -2.76
C GLU A 103 13.26 20.04 -1.73
N GLU A 104 14.22 19.11 -1.87
CA GLU A 104 15.43 19.03 -1.04
C GLU A 104 16.32 20.29 -1.10
N ASN A 105 16.10 21.16 -2.10
CA ASN A 105 16.74 22.48 -2.16
C ASN A 105 16.01 23.56 -1.32
N SER A 106 14.91 23.20 -0.66
CA SER A 106 14.14 24.07 0.24
C SER A 106 14.75 24.05 1.65
N PRO A 107 14.89 25.20 2.32
CA PRO A 107 15.58 25.30 3.61
C PRO A 107 14.89 24.61 4.80
N ASP A 108 13.65 24.12 4.68
CA ASP A 108 12.79 23.89 5.86
C ASP A 108 12.09 22.51 6.06
N PRO A 109 12.08 21.52 5.15
CA PRO A 109 11.50 20.22 5.47
C PRO A 109 12.50 19.04 5.50
N THR A 110 12.24 18.07 6.38
CA THR A 110 12.90 16.76 6.31
C THR A 110 12.40 15.98 5.10
N PRO A 111 13.20 15.10 4.46
CA PRO A 111 12.76 14.32 3.29
C PRO A 111 11.47 13.51 3.54
N ASP A 112 11.30 12.95 4.73
CA ASP A 112 10.10 12.20 5.12
C ASP A 112 8.84 13.09 5.16
N ASP A 113 8.98 14.37 5.53
CA ASP A 113 7.87 15.31 5.54
C ASP A 113 7.46 15.75 4.14
N VAL A 114 8.45 15.94 3.25
CA VAL A 114 8.24 16.21 1.82
C VAL A 114 7.46 15.08 1.18
N GLU A 115 7.92 13.84 1.36
CA GLU A 115 7.26 12.66 0.80
C GLU A 115 5.79 12.57 1.24
N ARG A 116 5.52 12.70 2.54
CA ARG A 116 4.15 12.69 3.08
C ARG A 116 3.30 13.86 2.56
N LEU A 117 3.92 15.00 2.27
CA LEU A 117 3.22 16.14 1.71
C LEU A 117 2.83 15.88 0.25
N VAL A 118 3.74 15.37 -0.58
CA VAL A 118 3.46 14.98 -1.97
C VAL A 118 2.28 13.99 -2.03
N TYR A 119 2.29 12.97 -1.17
CA TYR A 119 1.17 12.02 -1.08
C TYR A 119 -0.16 12.69 -0.73
N ALA A 120 -0.15 13.67 0.18
CA ALA A 120 -1.37 14.40 0.52
C ALA A 120 -1.92 15.19 -0.69
N TYR A 121 -1.05 15.75 -1.53
CA TYR A 121 -1.49 16.40 -2.77
C TYR A 121 -2.06 15.39 -3.78
N HIS A 122 -1.40 14.25 -3.97
CA HIS A 122 -1.91 13.19 -4.84
C HIS A 122 -3.29 12.71 -4.37
N ASP A 123 -3.40 12.28 -3.10
CA ASP A 123 -4.62 11.74 -2.50
C ASP A 123 -5.79 12.73 -2.55
N THR A 124 -5.54 14.01 -2.23
CA THR A 124 -6.60 15.03 -2.29
C THR A 124 -6.98 15.38 -3.73
N HIS A 125 -6.05 15.29 -4.69
CA HIS A 125 -6.37 15.51 -6.09
C HIS A 125 -7.23 14.37 -6.65
N VAL A 126 -6.88 13.11 -6.38
CA VAL A 126 -7.73 11.96 -6.78
C VAL A 126 -9.07 11.97 -6.05
N PHE A 127 -9.14 12.43 -4.80
CA PHE A 127 -10.43 12.61 -4.11
C PHE A 127 -11.35 13.58 -4.86
N ARG A 128 -10.82 14.70 -5.37
CA ARG A 128 -11.57 15.65 -6.20
C ARG A 128 -11.97 15.03 -7.54
N LYS A 129 -11.03 14.41 -8.25
CA LYS A 129 -11.22 13.99 -9.66
C LYS A 129 -11.91 12.64 -9.83
N VAL A 130 -11.50 11.65 -9.05
CA VAL A 130 -12.00 10.27 -9.15
C VAL A 130 -13.21 10.08 -8.25
N TYR A 131 -13.13 10.56 -7.01
CA TYR A 131 -14.21 10.41 -6.04
C TYR A 131 -15.20 11.58 -6.01
N ARG A 132 -15.03 12.58 -6.90
CA ARG A 132 -15.95 13.71 -7.10
C ARG A 132 -16.31 14.41 -5.80
N ASP A 133 -15.30 14.70 -5.00
CA ASP A 133 -15.45 15.31 -3.68
C ASP A 133 -16.31 14.49 -2.71
N GLY A 134 -16.32 13.16 -2.88
CA GLY A 134 -17.15 12.23 -2.13
C GLY A 134 -18.57 12.08 -2.69
N ALA A 135 -18.82 12.43 -3.95
CA ALA A 135 -20.06 12.01 -4.61
C ALA A 135 -20.00 10.54 -5.11
N GLU A 136 -18.82 9.92 -5.08
CA GLU A 136 -18.60 8.52 -5.46
C GLU A 136 -18.21 7.64 -4.26
N GLU A 137 -18.74 6.41 -4.23
CA GLU A 137 -18.41 5.38 -3.25
C GLU A 137 -16.89 5.05 -3.18
N PRO A 138 -16.34 4.78 -1.97
CA PRO A 138 -17.04 4.55 -0.70
C PRO A 138 -17.18 5.83 0.12
N PHE A 139 -16.85 6.97 -0.48
CA PHE A 139 -16.68 8.20 0.25
C PHE A 139 -17.95 9.01 0.18
N ASN A 140 -18.06 9.88 1.17
CA ASN A 140 -18.99 10.99 1.15
C ASN A 140 -18.21 12.26 1.50
N THR A 141 -18.86 13.40 1.32
CA THR A 141 -18.29 14.74 1.60
C THR A 141 -17.78 14.88 3.03
N PHE A 142 -18.22 14.01 3.96
CA PHE A 142 -17.76 14.01 5.35
C PHE A 142 -16.27 13.66 5.49
N MET A 143 -15.70 12.87 4.57
CA MET A 143 -14.31 12.39 4.66
C MET A 143 -13.30 13.54 4.76
N MET A 144 -13.55 14.63 4.03
CA MET A 144 -12.69 15.81 3.97
C MET A 144 -13.25 17.00 4.78
N ALA A 145 -14.19 16.75 5.72
CA ALA A 145 -14.71 17.80 6.57
C ALA A 145 -13.59 18.45 7.41
N ASP A 146 -13.59 19.79 7.48
CA ASP A 146 -12.63 20.54 8.28
C ASP A 146 -12.72 20.10 9.76
N ILE A 147 -11.57 19.73 10.34
CA ILE A 147 -11.44 19.24 11.72
C ILE A 147 -11.87 20.28 12.77
N GLN A 148 -11.89 21.57 12.42
CA GLN A 148 -12.39 22.63 13.28
C GLN A 148 -13.92 22.69 13.31
N THR A 149 -14.60 22.04 12.37
CA THR A 149 -16.05 21.98 12.30
C THR A 149 -16.60 20.82 13.13
N GLY A 150 -17.87 20.91 13.53
CA GLY A 150 -18.55 19.80 14.23
C GLY A 150 -18.62 18.50 13.42
N ALA A 151 -18.54 18.57 12.09
CA ALA A 151 -18.48 17.39 11.22
C ALA A 151 -17.10 16.72 11.30
N GLY A 152 -16.01 17.47 11.09
CA GLY A 152 -14.66 16.93 11.18
C GLY A 152 -14.34 16.35 12.56
N GLN A 153 -14.78 17.00 13.64
CA GLN A 153 -14.62 16.46 15.01
C GLN A 153 -15.37 15.13 15.22
N LYS A 154 -16.53 14.94 14.57
CA LYS A 154 -17.27 13.67 14.64
C LYS A 154 -16.55 12.57 13.85
N LEU A 155 -15.99 12.89 12.68
CA LEU A 155 -15.18 11.95 11.88
C LEU A 155 -13.98 11.45 12.68
N GLU A 156 -13.22 12.39 13.27
CA GLU A 156 -12.04 12.06 14.06
C GLU A 156 -12.39 11.15 15.25
N LYS A 157 -13.49 11.45 15.96
CA LYS A 157 -14.00 10.60 17.05
C LYS A 157 -14.40 9.21 16.56
N MET A 158 -15.07 9.11 15.41
CA MET A 158 -15.44 7.84 14.81
C MET A 158 -14.21 7.01 14.42
N ALA A 159 -13.22 7.62 13.76
CA ALA A 159 -11.97 6.96 13.38
C ALA A 159 -11.21 6.44 14.61
N LYS A 160 -11.12 7.25 15.67
CA LYS A 160 -10.55 6.84 16.96
C LYS A 160 -11.30 5.66 17.57
N ALA A 161 -12.63 5.67 17.54
CA ALA A 161 -13.45 4.57 18.05
C ALA A 161 -13.28 3.28 17.23
N LEU A 162 -13.25 3.37 15.89
CA LEU A 162 -13.00 2.22 15.02
C LEU A 162 -11.60 1.63 15.25
N PHE A 163 -10.60 2.48 15.44
CA PHE A 163 -9.25 2.03 15.79
C PHE A 163 -9.22 1.33 17.15
N GLN A 164 -9.90 1.90 18.16
CA GLN A 164 -10.05 1.25 19.47
C GLN A 164 -10.76 -0.10 19.36
N LEU A 165 -11.83 -0.20 18.55
CA LEU A 165 -12.53 -1.45 18.27
C LEU A 165 -11.61 -2.47 17.60
N ALA A 166 -10.84 -2.07 16.58
CA ALA A 166 -9.87 -2.95 15.94
C ALA A 166 -8.82 -3.46 16.94
N MET A 167 -8.31 -2.59 17.81
CA MET A 167 -7.37 -2.96 18.87
C MET A 167 -7.99 -3.85 19.97
N MET A 168 -9.27 -3.69 20.27
CA MET A 168 -9.99 -4.61 21.16
C MET A 168 -10.22 -5.95 20.48
N GLY A 169 -10.56 -5.96 19.20
CA GLY A 169 -10.70 -7.15 18.37
C GLY A 169 -9.43 -8.00 18.35
N THR A 170 -8.27 -7.36 18.20
CA THR A 170 -6.97 -8.05 18.27
C THR A 170 -6.61 -8.55 19.67
N ARG A 171 -7.17 -7.97 20.74
CA ARG A 171 -7.04 -8.47 22.12
C ARG A 171 -8.05 -9.55 22.48
N THR A 172 -9.22 -9.58 21.84
CA THR A 172 -10.20 -10.67 21.94
C THR A 172 -9.87 -11.84 21.01
N MET A 173 -8.89 -11.69 20.12
CA MET A 173 -8.08 -12.82 19.65
C MET A 173 -7.18 -13.34 20.78
N VAL A 174 -7.74 -13.56 21.97
CA VAL A 174 -7.31 -14.68 22.82
C VAL A 174 -7.66 -15.90 21.99
N GLN A 175 -6.64 -16.37 21.27
CA GLN A 175 -6.68 -17.39 20.25
C GLN A 175 -7.29 -18.68 20.84
N ASP A 176 -8.14 -19.36 20.06
CA ASP A 176 -8.20 -20.81 20.18
C ASP A 176 -6.78 -21.29 19.84
N GLU A 177 -6.05 -21.84 20.83
CA GLU A 177 -4.62 -22.18 20.79
C GLU A 177 -4.25 -23.23 19.71
N ARG A 178 -5.15 -23.54 18.78
CA ARG A 178 -5.08 -24.69 17.87
C ARG A 178 -4.63 -24.38 16.45
N GLU A 179 -4.59 -23.13 16.00
CA GLU A 179 -4.41 -22.86 14.55
C GLU A 179 -3.31 -21.85 14.18
N LEU A 180 -2.69 -21.14 15.12
CA LEU A 180 -1.48 -20.37 14.84
C LEU A 180 -0.29 -21.06 15.48
N ASP A 181 0.49 -21.74 14.64
CA ASP A 181 1.73 -22.39 15.02
C ASP A 181 2.62 -21.38 15.75
N ARG A 182 2.82 -21.62 17.04
CA ARG A 182 3.67 -20.82 17.93
C ARG A 182 5.07 -20.67 17.33
N ASP A 183 5.54 -21.66 16.59
CA ASP A 183 6.86 -21.67 15.96
C ASP A 183 6.94 -20.67 14.78
N PHE A 184 5.82 -20.37 14.11
CA PHE A 184 5.77 -19.34 13.06
C PHE A 184 5.90 -17.93 13.63
N LEU A 185 5.17 -17.61 14.72
CA LEU A 185 5.23 -16.30 15.36
C LEU A 185 6.55 -16.08 16.12
N GLU A 186 7.03 -17.07 16.87
CA GLU A 186 8.36 -17.02 17.47
C GLU A 186 9.44 -16.95 16.39
N GLY A 187 9.31 -17.71 15.29
CA GLY A 187 10.21 -17.67 14.14
C GLY A 187 10.26 -16.30 13.46
N PHE A 188 9.11 -15.68 13.20
CA PHE A 188 9.01 -14.35 12.59
C PHE A 188 9.62 -13.26 13.49
N VAL A 189 9.32 -13.28 14.78
CA VAL A 189 9.85 -12.31 15.76
C VAL A 189 11.36 -12.49 15.94
N GLN A 190 11.84 -13.74 16.08
CA GLN A 190 13.26 -14.04 16.23
C GLN A 190 14.06 -13.75 14.96
N ASP A 191 13.52 -14.04 13.77
CA ASP A 191 14.17 -13.75 12.48
C ASP A 191 14.21 -12.24 12.22
N THR A 192 13.14 -11.51 12.54
CA THR A 192 13.11 -10.04 12.48
C THR A 192 14.12 -9.43 13.44
N ALA A 193 14.21 -9.93 14.68
CA ALA A 193 15.18 -9.48 15.68
C ALA A 193 16.63 -9.83 15.30
N ARG A 194 16.89 -11.04 14.78
CA ARG A 194 18.23 -11.43 14.28
C ARG A 194 18.65 -10.60 13.08
N ARG A 195 17.75 -10.34 12.12
CA ARG A 195 18.03 -9.48 10.96
C ARG A 195 18.29 -8.03 11.36
N ALA A 196 17.59 -7.54 12.38
CA ALA A 196 17.82 -6.22 12.96
C ALA A 196 19.21 -6.10 13.64
N LEU A 197 19.68 -7.17 14.29
CA LEU A 197 20.93 -7.19 15.05
C LEU A 197 22.17 -7.61 14.23
N ALA A 198 21.99 -8.38 13.15
CA ALA A 198 23.09 -8.92 12.34
C ALA A 198 23.67 -7.93 11.32
N SER A 199 23.08 -6.74 11.16
CA SER A 199 23.56 -5.73 10.23
C SER A 199 23.58 -4.35 10.88
N PRO A 200 24.75 -3.68 10.97
CA PRO A 200 24.83 -2.28 11.35
C PRO A 200 23.92 -1.36 10.51
N ASP A 201 23.59 -1.75 9.28
CA ASP A 201 22.67 -1.03 8.41
C ASP A 201 21.19 -1.26 8.77
N ALA A 202 20.84 -2.37 9.42
CA ALA A 202 19.49 -2.62 9.92
C ALA A 202 19.20 -1.80 11.18
N VAL A 203 20.17 -1.68 12.10
CA VAL A 203 20.12 -0.72 13.21
C VAL A 203 20.05 0.73 12.70
N ARG A 204 20.80 1.08 11.64
CA ARG A 204 20.67 2.39 10.97
C ARG A 204 19.28 2.66 10.38
N ARG A 205 18.60 1.65 9.84
CA ARG A 205 17.23 1.79 9.29
C ARG A 205 16.17 1.92 10.39
N ILE A 206 16.31 1.17 11.48
CA ILE A 206 15.42 1.25 12.65
C ILE A 206 15.55 2.64 13.29
N ILE A 207 16.78 3.11 13.51
CA ILE A 207 17.06 4.44 14.06
C ILE A 207 16.67 5.56 13.08
N GLY A 208 16.93 5.37 11.79
CA GLY A 208 16.59 6.33 10.74
C GLY A 208 15.09 6.59 10.58
N SER A 209 14.24 5.69 11.08
CA SER A 209 12.78 5.83 10.98
C SER A 209 12.09 6.45 12.20
N ARG A 210 12.85 6.83 13.23
CA ARG A 210 12.29 7.19 14.55
C ARG A 210 12.33 8.67 14.91
N GLY A 211 12.79 9.58 14.04
CA GLY A 211 12.74 11.03 14.25
C GLY A 211 13.43 11.57 15.53
N LEU A 212 14.05 10.70 16.34
CA LEU A 212 14.88 11.08 17.48
C LEU A 212 16.14 11.75 16.91
N CYS A 213 16.59 12.83 17.58
CA CYS A 213 17.77 13.59 17.16
C CYS A 213 18.92 12.62 16.85
N ARG A 214 19.15 12.46 15.54
CA ARG A 214 20.06 11.48 14.94
C ARG A 214 21.50 11.68 15.41
N GLN A 215 21.80 12.81 16.04
CA GLN A 215 23.12 13.16 16.50
C GLN A 215 23.36 12.70 17.95
N SER A 216 22.39 12.84 18.86
CA SER A 216 22.60 12.56 20.30
C SER A 216 22.68 11.07 20.63
N ILE A 217 21.89 10.20 19.99
CA ILE A 217 21.99 8.74 20.19
C ILE A 217 23.25 8.18 19.53
N TYR A 218 23.67 8.74 18.39
CA TYR A 218 24.90 8.32 17.71
C TYR A 218 26.15 8.79 18.45
N ASP A 219 26.19 10.03 18.92
CA ASP A 219 27.30 10.54 19.73
C ASP A 219 27.40 9.78 21.05
N TRP A 220 26.25 9.44 21.66
CA TRP A 220 26.21 8.60 22.85
C TRP A 220 26.70 7.16 22.60
N LEU A 221 26.19 6.46 21.58
CA LEU A 221 26.65 5.10 21.22
C LEU A 221 28.14 5.08 20.83
N ARG A 222 28.63 6.16 20.19
CA ARG A 222 30.03 6.33 19.80
C ARG A 222 30.93 6.55 21.01
N GLU A 223 30.55 7.46 21.91
CA GLU A 223 31.26 7.71 23.18
C GLU A 223 31.27 6.45 24.07
N HIS A 224 30.15 5.74 24.14
CA HIS A 224 30.03 4.53 24.97
C HIS A 224 30.90 3.38 24.45
N ARG A 225 31.01 3.22 23.12
CA ARG A 225 31.90 2.23 22.48
C ARG A 225 33.37 2.59 22.63
N GLN A 226 33.71 3.89 22.62
CA GLN A 226 35.07 4.37 22.87
C GLN A 226 35.51 4.15 24.32
N ARG A 227 34.57 4.05 25.27
CA ARG A 227 34.85 3.78 26.69
C ARG A 227 34.95 2.30 27.05
N GLY A 228 34.78 1.38 26.10
CA GLY A 228 34.96 -0.06 26.32
C GLY A 228 33.95 -0.71 27.27
N GLY A 229 32.81 -0.07 27.52
CA GLY A 229 31.76 -0.63 28.38
C GLY A 229 31.00 -1.76 27.69
N ASP A 230 30.60 -2.76 28.49
CA ASP A 230 29.51 -3.67 28.14
C ASP A 230 28.30 -2.82 27.71
N GLY A 231 27.60 -3.24 26.67
CA GLY A 231 26.55 -2.42 26.03
C GLY A 231 25.46 -1.93 27.00
N PRO A 232 24.57 -1.05 26.55
CA PRO A 232 23.58 -0.43 27.42
C PRO A 232 22.77 -1.49 28.18
N ASP A 233 22.56 -1.27 29.48
CA ASP A 233 21.53 -1.98 30.19
C ASP A 233 20.17 -1.66 29.55
N TRP A 234 19.34 -2.71 29.44
CA TRP A 234 18.03 -2.66 28.83
C TRP A 234 17.17 -1.53 29.39
N ASP A 235 17.26 -1.21 30.69
CA ASP A 235 16.45 -0.17 31.31
C ASP A 235 16.82 1.24 30.85
N THR A 236 18.09 1.46 30.47
CA THR A 236 18.54 2.73 29.86
C THR A 236 18.02 2.90 28.44
N ILE A 237 18.06 1.84 27.63
CA ILE A 237 17.43 1.84 26.28
C ILE A 237 15.93 2.07 26.43
N LYS A 238 15.31 1.42 27.41
CA LYS A 238 13.88 1.52 27.69
C LYS A 238 13.48 2.95 28.06
N ALA A 239 14.24 3.63 28.90
CA ALA A 239 14.00 5.03 29.28
C ALA A 239 14.22 6.02 28.11
N MET A 240 15.18 5.75 27.21
CA MET A 240 15.42 6.59 26.03
C MET A 240 14.39 6.37 24.91
N VAL A 241 13.81 5.17 24.83
CA VAL A 241 12.86 4.79 23.77
C VAL A 241 11.40 4.93 24.22
N MET A 242 11.13 4.91 25.53
CA MET A 242 9.79 5.07 26.13
C MET A 242 9.76 6.27 27.08
N PRO A 243 9.60 7.51 26.59
CA PRO A 243 9.42 8.68 27.46
C PRO A 243 8.16 8.51 28.33
N ASP A 244 8.15 9.21 29.47
CA ASP A 244 7.16 9.15 30.56
C ASP A 244 5.76 8.65 30.13
N MET A 245 5.44 7.45 30.61
CA MET A 245 4.29 6.62 30.22
C MET A 245 2.97 7.03 30.91
N THR A 246 2.92 8.19 31.56
CA THR A 246 1.78 8.63 32.37
C THR A 246 0.64 9.26 31.57
N ASP A 247 0.89 9.79 30.37
CA ASP A 247 -0.17 10.28 29.47
C ASP A 247 -0.58 9.23 28.43
N ALA A 248 -1.73 8.60 28.67
CA ALA A 248 -2.31 7.61 27.76
C ALA A 248 -2.57 8.15 26.34
N LYS A 249 -2.84 9.46 26.19
CA LYS A 249 -3.04 10.09 24.89
C LYS A 249 -1.72 10.16 24.12
N THR A 250 -0.68 10.76 24.72
CA THR A 250 0.66 10.81 24.12
C THR A 250 1.21 9.42 23.83
N ARG A 251 0.92 8.41 24.67
CA ARG A 251 1.29 7.01 24.41
C ARG A 251 0.61 6.45 23.16
N LEU A 252 -0.69 6.66 22.99
CA LEU A 252 -1.42 6.20 21.82
C LEU A 252 -0.91 6.91 20.56
N ASP A 253 -0.71 8.23 20.64
CA ASP A 253 -0.17 9.04 19.54
C ASP A 253 1.23 8.55 19.14
N ASN A 254 2.12 8.28 20.11
CA ASN A 254 3.46 7.75 19.84
C ASN A 254 3.44 6.32 19.28
N LEU A 255 2.56 5.43 19.76
CA LEU A 255 2.42 4.08 19.20
C LEU A 255 1.95 4.14 17.75
N LEU A 256 0.98 5.01 17.45
CA LEU A 256 0.44 5.22 16.11
C LEU A 256 1.48 5.84 15.17
N LEU A 257 2.22 6.84 15.64
CA LEU A 257 3.24 7.55 14.86
C LEU A 257 4.49 6.70 14.62
N ASN A 258 4.98 5.99 15.64
CA ASN A 258 6.30 5.38 15.61
C ASN A 258 6.28 3.88 15.26
N GLU A 259 5.33 3.12 15.80
CA GLU A 259 5.34 1.65 15.69
C GLU A 259 4.42 1.16 14.58
N LEU A 260 3.19 1.68 14.55
CA LEU A 260 2.21 1.25 13.58
C LEU A 260 2.40 1.96 12.23
N ARG A 261 3.04 3.15 12.24
CA ARG A 261 3.11 4.08 11.10
C ARG A 261 1.76 4.20 10.38
N LEU A 262 0.64 3.96 11.06
CA LEU A 262 -0.72 3.94 10.51
C LEU A 262 -1.29 5.35 10.33
N TYR A 263 -0.47 6.37 10.60
CA TYR A 263 -0.91 7.74 10.61
C TYR A 263 -0.94 8.31 9.19
N VAL A 264 -2.09 8.16 8.54
CA VAL A 264 -2.52 9.14 7.55
C VAL A 264 -2.73 10.45 8.32
N ASP A 265 -1.92 11.46 8.02
CA ASP A 265 -2.06 12.78 8.62
C ASP A 265 -3.31 13.47 8.08
N HIS A 266 -4.47 13.13 8.68
CA HIS A 266 -5.78 13.62 8.23
C HIS A 266 -5.85 15.14 8.24
N GLN A 267 -5.23 15.79 9.23
CA GLN A 267 -5.15 17.26 9.28
C GLN A 267 -4.39 17.82 8.07
N ARG A 268 -3.29 17.18 7.67
CA ARG A 268 -2.56 17.55 6.44
C ARG A 268 -3.40 17.32 5.20
N LEU A 269 -4.09 16.19 5.07
CA LEU A 269 -5.01 15.93 3.96
C LEU A 269 -6.10 16.99 3.86
N VAL A 270 -6.80 17.26 4.97
CA VAL A 270 -7.86 18.29 5.04
C VAL A 270 -7.31 19.67 4.68
N ARG A 271 -6.13 20.05 5.21
CA ARG A 271 -5.50 21.33 4.88
C ARG A 271 -5.17 21.44 3.40
N VAL A 272 -4.53 20.43 2.81
CA VAL A 272 -4.20 20.40 1.37
C VAL A 272 -5.47 20.36 0.51
N TYR A 273 -6.53 19.73 1.00
CA TYR A 273 -7.82 19.69 0.32
C TYR A 273 -8.50 21.07 0.27
N HIS A 274 -8.61 21.77 1.41
CA HIS A 274 -9.30 23.06 1.46
C HIS A 274 -8.44 24.23 0.99
N GLN A 275 -7.12 24.15 1.17
CA GLN A 275 -6.17 25.24 0.92
C GLN A 275 -4.89 24.68 0.26
N PRO A 276 -4.97 24.14 -0.97
CA PRO A 276 -3.77 23.70 -1.68
C PRO A 276 -2.87 24.90 -1.98
N ASP A 277 -1.57 24.75 -1.75
CA ASP A 277 -0.57 25.76 -2.12
C ASP A 277 -0.33 25.68 -3.64
N PRO A 278 -0.64 26.75 -4.42
CA PRO A 278 -0.47 26.73 -5.86
C PRO A 278 0.98 26.48 -6.31
N ALA A 279 1.97 26.94 -5.53
CA ALA A 279 3.38 26.72 -5.85
C ALA A 279 3.73 25.24 -5.72
N LYS A 280 3.17 24.55 -4.71
CA LYS A 280 3.35 23.10 -4.53
C LYS A 280 2.58 22.29 -5.56
N MET A 281 1.35 22.70 -5.90
CA MET A 281 0.59 22.09 -7.00
C MET A 281 1.39 22.09 -8.31
N ALA A 282 2.02 23.23 -8.65
CA ALA A 282 2.86 23.37 -9.83
C ALA A 282 4.17 22.57 -9.71
N LEU A 283 4.87 22.68 -8.58
CA LEU A 283 6.14 21.97 -8.33
C LEU A 283 5.97 20.45 -8.40
N TYR A 284 4.87 19.93 -7.84
CA TYR A 284 4.58 18.50 -7.79
C TYR A 284 3.91 18.01 -9.09
N GLY A 285 3.67 18.92 -10.04
CA GLY A 285 3.03 18.61 -11.32
C GLY A 285 1.64 17.98 -11.15
N ILE A 286 0.86 18.39 -10.15
CA ILE A 286 -0.39 17.70 -9.79
C ILE A 286 -1.38 17.62 -10.95
N GLU A 287 -1.50 18.70 -11.72
CA GLU A 287 -2.46 18.84 -12.82
C GLU A 287 -1.83 18.67 -14.21
N THR A 288 -0.56 18.26 -14.26
CA THR A 288 0.21 18.17 -15.52
C THR A 288 0.95 16.84 -15.64
N GLU A 289 1.72 16.46 -14.64
CA GLU A 289 2.52 15.23 -14.64
C GLU A 289 1.82 14.11 -13.89
N PHE A 290 1.22 14.40 -12.73
CA PHE A 290 0.53 13.39 -11.92
C PHE A 290 -0.77 12.95 -12.58
N TYR A 291 -1.72 13.87 -12.76
CA TYR A 291 -3.05 13.60 -13.29
C TYR A 291 -3.39 14.56 -14.42
N ASP A 292 -3.50 14.04 -15.64
CA ASP A 292 -3.95 14.80 -16.81
C ASP A 292 -5.35 14.32 -17.21
N ALA A 293 -6.36 15.19 -17.12
CA ALA A 293 -7.74 14.79 -17.44
C ALA A 293 -7.93 14.42 -18.93
N ASP A 294 -7.01 14.82 -19.79
CA ASP A 294 -7.05 14.53 -21.22
C ASP A 294 -6.40 13.18 -21.58
N ASP A 295 -5.77 12.49 -20.61
CA ASP A 295 -5.20 11.16 -20.82
C ASP A 295 -6.31 10.18 -21.24
N PRO A 296 -6.12 9.43 -22.36
CA PRO A 296 -7.15 8.55 -22.90
C PRO A 296 -7.73 7.55 -21.89
N ALA A 297 -6.89 6.93 -21.06
CA ALA A 297 -7.34 5.95 -20.06
C ALA A 297 -8.21 6.61 -18.97
N ILE A 298 -7.84 7.82 -18.56
CA ILE A 298 -8.58 8.59 -17.55
C ILE A 298 -9.95 8.99 -18.11
N ARG A 299 -10.00 9.52 -19.33
CA ARG A 299 -11.26 9.84 -20.01
C ARG A 299 -12.18 8.63 -20.14
N ALA A 300 -11.63 7.50 -20.60
CA ALA A 300 -12.39 6.25 -20.73
C ALA A 300 -12.96 5.81 -19.37
N ALA A 301 -12.16 5.85 -18.31
CA ALA A 301 -12.61 5.47 -16.97
C ALA A 301 -13.71 6.42 -16.43
N ARG A 302 -13.63 7.71 -16.77
CA ARG A 302 -14.66 8.70 -16.41
C ARG A 302 -15.95 8.53 -17.19
N ALA A 303 -15.88 8.31 -18.50
CA ALA A 303 -17.05 7.97 -19.30
C ALA A 303 -17.80 6.74 -18.74
N VAL A 304 -17.07 5.67 -18.42
CA VAL A 304 -17.67 4.48 -17.77
C VAL A 304 -18.26 4.82 -16.39
N GLN A 305 -17.58 5.65 -15.59
CA GLN A 305 -18.09 6.12 -14.30
C GLN A 305 -19.40 6.92 -14.44
N ASP A 306 -19.54 7.71 -15.51
CA ASP A 306 -20.75 8.47 -15.83
C ASP A 306 -21.89 7.62 -16.40
N GLY A 307 -21.70 6.30 -16.49
CA GLY A 307 -22.67 5.38 -17.07
C GLY A 307 -22.71 5.44 -18.60
N GLU A 308 -21.72 6.08 -19.23
CA GLU A 308 -21.55 6.05 -20.67
C GLU A 308 -21.00 4.69 -21.12
N ALA A 309 -21.22 4.37 -22.39
CA ALA A 309 -20.69 3.17 -23.04
C ALA A 309 -19.67 3.56 -24.12
N PRO A 310 -18.45 3.98 -23.75
CA PRO A 310 -17.42 4.32 -24.72
C PRO A 310 -17.13 3.12 -25.64
N PRO A 311 -16.82 3.35 -26.93
CA PRO A 311 -16.51 2.26 -27.85
C PRO A 311 -15.37 1.40 -27.31
N VAL A 312 -15.56 0.07 -27.36
CA VAL A 312 -14.58 -0.89 -26.82
C VAL A 312 -13.18 -0.69 -27.43
N ASP A 313 -13.10 -0.34 -28.71
CA ASP A 313 -11.82 -0.10 -29.38
C ASP A 313 -11.14 1.20 -28.90
N GLU A 314 -11.89 2.22 -28.49
CA GLU A 314 -11.34 3.42 -27.86
C GLU A 314 -10.73 3.08 -26.50
N ILE A 315 -11.42 2.29 -25.68
CA ILE A 315 -10.91 1.85 -24.37
C ILE A 315 -9.66 0.99 -24.54
N ARG A 316 -9.65 0.06 -25.51
CA ARG A 316 -8.49 -0.78 -25.80
C ARG A 316 -7.28 0.04 -26.24
N ALA A 317 -7.49 1.06 -27.08
CA ALA A 317 -6.45 1.99 -27.51
C ALA A 317 -5.94 2.84 -26.33
N ALA A 318 -6.86 3.27 -25.45
CA ALA A 318 -6.57 4.12 -24.31
C ALA A 318 -5.64 3.49 -23.27
N VAL A 319 -5.59 2.15 -23.18
CA VAL A 319 -4.74 1.41 -22.24
C VAL A 319 -3.55 0.72 -22.92
N GLN A 320 -3.20 1.11 -24.14
CA GLN A 320 -1.97 0.65 -24.79
C GLN A 320 -0.75 1.36 -24.19
N PRO A 321 0.43 0.71 -24.16
CA PRO A 321 1.65 1.34 -23.70
C PRO A 321 1.95 2.66 -24.44
N GLY A 322 2.11 3.74 -23.69
CA GLY A 322 2.46 5.07 -24.22
C GLY A 322 1.27 5.88 -24.75
N ALA A 323 0.04 5.46 -24.52
CA ALA A 323 -1.16 6.23 -24.86
C ALA A 323 -1.37 7.43 -23.93
N ASN A 324 -0.84 7.37 -22.71
CA ASN A 324 -1.05 8.32 -21.63
C ASN A 324 0.25 9.00 -21.23
N ARG A 325 0.14 10.28 -20.85
CA ARG A 325 1.27 11.15 -20.53
C ARG A 325 1.48 11.28 -19.03
N SER A 326 0.39 11.32 -18.27
CA SER A 326 0.45 11.48 -16.82
C SER A 326 0.88 10.18 -16.15
N TYR A 327 1.46 10.28 -14.95
CA TYR A 327 1.82 9.13 -14.14
C TYR A 327 0.59 8.30 -13.73
N TYR A 328 -0.55 8.94 -13.50
CA TYR A 328 -1.82 8.26 -13.25
C TYR A 328 -2.31 7.50 -14.48
N GLY A 329 -2.32 8.12 -15.66
CA GLY A 329 -2.71 7.44 -16.89
C GLY A 329 -1.79 6.26 -17.23
N ARG A 330 -0.47 6.42 -17.09
CA ARG A 330 0.49 5.31 -17.24
C ARG A 330 0.30 4.22 -16.19
N ALA A 331 -0.10 4.55 -14.96
CA ALA A 331 -0.40 3.54 -13.94
C ALA A 331 -1.58 2.65 -14.38
N LEU A 332 -2.59 3.21 -15.06
CA LEU A 332 -3.69 2.44 -15.64
C LEU A 332 -3.21 1.53 -16.78
N GLU A 333 -2.34 2.01 -17.69
CA GLU A 333 -1.74 1.18 -18.74
C GLU A 333 -0.97 0.00 -18.15
N THR A 334 -0.04 0.29 -17.24
CA THR A 334 0.81 -0.72 -16.59
C THR A 334 -0.04 -1.70 -15.80
N ALA A 335 -1.10 -1.23 -15.12
CA ALA A 335 -2.02 -2.09 -14.41
C ALA A 335 -2.74 -3.04 -15.36
N MET A 336 -3.31 -2.55 -16.47
CA MET A 336 -3.98 -3.41 -17.46
C MET A 336 -3.03 -4.48 -18.03
N GLU A 337 -1.77 -4.13 -18.28
CA GLU A 337 -0.77 -5.11 -18.70
C GLU A 337 -0.51 -6.16 -17.61
N TYR A 338 -0.36 -5.74 -16.36
CA TYR A 338 -0.17 -6.68 -15.24
C TYR A 338 -1.39 -7.61 -15.07
N GLN A 339 -2.61 -7.14 -15.35
CA GLN A 339 -3.80 -7.99 -15.35
C GLN A 339 -3.80 -9.02 -16.49
N ARG A 340 -3.32 -8.67 -17.69
CA ARG A 340 -3.15 -9.64 -18.79
C ARG A 340 -2.13 -10.71 -18.42
N GLN A 341 -1.00 -10.31 -17.86
CA GLN A 341 0.04 -11.24 -17.40
C GLN A 341 -0.45 -12.12 -16.25
N GLY A 342 -1.16 -11.52 -15.30
CA GLY A 342 -1.86 -12.23 -14.22
C GLY A 342 -2.87 -13.25 -14.75
N THR A 343 -3.60 -12.91 -15.83
CA THR A 343 -4.52 -13.82 -16.51
C THR A 343 -3.78 -15.00 -17.14
N VAL A 344 -2.68 -14.76 -17.87
CA VAL A 344 -1.87 -15.84 -18.46
C VAL A 344 -1.33 -16.77 -17.38
N TYR A 345 -0.86 -16.23 -16.26
CA TYR A 345 -0.40 -17.01 -15.11
C TYR A 345 -1.54 -17.81 -14.44
N TRP A 346 -2.66 -17.14 -14.16
CA TRP A 346 -3.84 -17.74 -13.52
C TRP A 346 -4.51 -18.80 -14.41
N LEU A 347 -4.39 -18.72 -15.73
CA LEU A 347 -4.83 -19.79 -16.64
C LEU A 347 -3.80 -20.93 -16.78
N GLY A 348 -2.66 -20.85 -16.09
CA GLY A 348 -1.58 -21.85 -16.18
C GLY A 348 -0.84 -21.86 -17.50
N LYS A 349 -0.97 -20.79 -18.29
CA LYS A 349 -0.26 -20.61 -19.56
C LYS A 349 1.16 -20.07 -19.38
N SER A 350 1.47 -19.53 -18.20
CA SER A 350 2.83 -19.16 -17.78
C SER A 350 3.14 -19.66 -16.36
N GLN A 351 4.42 -19.89 -16.08
CA GLN A 351 4.94 -20.22 -14.75
C GLN A 351 5.38 -18.98 -13.96
N THR A 352 5.43 -17.82 -14.58
CA THR A 352 5.85 -16.53 -14.01
C THR A 352 4.90 -15.42 -14.45
N ILE A 353 4.80 -14.36 -13.66
CA ILE A 353 4.14 -13.12 -14.07
C ILE A 353 5.24 -12.21 -14.58
N GLU A 354 5.38 -12.11 -15.90
CA GLU A 354 6.34 -11.22 -16.54
C GLU A 354 5.91 -9.79 -16.28
N THR A 355 6.50 -9.16 -15.28
CA THR A 355 6.38 -7.72 -15.11
C THR A 355 7.78 -7.13 -15.04
N PRO A 356 8.02 -5.98 -15.67
CA PRO A 356 9.34 -5.35 -15.66
C PRO A 356 9.91 -5.11 -14.25
N ASN A 357 9.07 -5.14 -13.20
CA ASN A 357 9.45 -4.84 -11.82
C ASN A 357 9.06 -5.88 -10.76
N LEU A 358 8.25 -6.94 -11.04
CA LEU A 358 8.12 -8.10 -10.13
C LEU A 358 9.23 -9.13 -10.32
N GLY A 359 10.16 -8.89 -11.24
CA GLY A 359 11.51 -9.44 -11.18
C GLY A 359 11.89 -10.33 -12.36
N GLU A 360 12.64 -9.74 -13.29
CA GLU A 360 13.71 -10.43 -14.01
C GLU A 360 14.95 -9.52 -13.98
N GLY A 361 15.83 -9.73 -12.99
CA GLY A 361 17.08 -8.95 -12.84
C GLY A 361 17.56 -8.81 -11.40
N LYS A 362 16.64 -8.84 -10.43
CA LYS A 362 16.92 -9.37 -9.09
C LYS A 362 16.29 -10.75 -9.03
N ALA A 363 17.00 -11.74 -9.57
CA ALA A 363 16.76 -13.10 -9.14
C ALA A 363 17.00 -13.14 -7.62
N LEU A 364 15.93 -12.93 -6.85
CA LEU A 364 15.72 -13.75 -5.67
C LEU A 364 15.71 -15.16 -6.24
N GLN A 365 16.90 -15.76 -6.29
CA GLN A 365 17.02 -17.20 -6.32
C GLN A 365 16.22 -17.65 -5.10
N PHE A 366 14.94 -17.99 -5.31
CA PHE A 366 14.42 -19.19 -4.71
C PHE A 366 15.35 -20.29 -5.23
N ARG A 367 16.50 -20.46 -4.55
CA ARG A 367 17.10 -21.77 -4.49
C ARG A 367 15.97 -22.61 -3.94
N HIS A 368 15.30 -23.34 -4.81
CA HIS A 368 14.92 -24.71 -4.50
C HIS A 368 16.20 -25.37 -3.96
N ARG A 369 16.48 -25.16 -2.67
CA ARG A 369 17.17 -26.18 -1.89
C ARG A 369 16.18 -27.32 -1.96
N HIS A 370 16.59 -28.32 -2.72
CA HIS A 370 15.96 -29.61 -2.86
C HIS A 370 15.08 -29.98 -1.66
N ASP A 371 13.85 -30.38 -1.99
CA ASP A 371 13.13 -31.48 -1.38
C ASP A 371 13.95 -32.23 -0.32
N THR A 372 13.48 -32.15 0.93
CA THR A 372 13.14 -33.30 1.76
C THR A 372 12.68 -32.78 3.13
N GLU A 373 11.36 -32.59 3.32
CA GLU A 373 10.61 -32.91 4.56
C GLU A 373 9.24 -32.22 4.59
N ALA A 374 9.10 -31.01 4.03
CA ALA A 374 7.86 -30.24 4.08
C ALA A 374 6.69 -30.92 3.32
N ASP A 375 6.97 -31.57 2.18
CA ASP A 375 5.92 -32.25 1.40
C ASP A 375 5.40 -33.54 2.06
N ARG A 376 6.12 -34.13 3.03
CA ARG A 376 5.61 -35.29 3.79
C ARG A 376 4.59 -34.91 4.86
N LEU A 377 4.56 -33.65 5.30
CA LEU A 377 3.63 -33.20 6.34
C LEU A 377 2.26 -32.82 5.79
N VAL A 378 2.12 -32.61 4.48
CA VAL A 378 0.83 -32.32 3.85
C VAL A 378 0.10 -33.61 3.44
N GLU A 379 0.82 -34.69 3.08
CA GLU A 379 0.18 -35.96 2.67
C GLU A 379 -0.22 -36.89 3.84
N THR A 380 0.17 -36.62 5.08
CA THR A 380 -0.21 -37.46 6.25
C THR A 380 -1.29 -36.85 7.16
N ARG A 381 -1.90 -35.73 6.77
CA ARG A 381 -3.00 -35.11 7.53
C ARG A 381 -4.08 -34.53 6.61
N PHE A 382 -4.76 -35.42 5.88
CA PHE A 382 -6.18 -35.26 5.52
C PHE A 382 -6.84 -36.63 5.52
#